data_AF-A0A944GFW3-F1
#
_entry.id   AF-A0A944GFW3-F1
#
_cell.length_a   1.000
_cell.length_b   1.000
_cell.length_c   1.000
_cell.angle_alpha   90.00
_cell.angle_beta   90.00
_cell.angle_gamma   90.00
#
_symmetry.space_group_name_H-M   'P 1'
#
loop_
_entity.id
_entity.type
_entity.pdbx_description
1 polymer ?
#
loop_
_entity_poly.entity_id
_entity_poly.type
_entity_poly.pdbx_seq_one_letter_code
_entity_poly.pdbx_strand_id
1 'polypeptide(L)'
;MKSLKKLLLSGPGPSSSHTIGPFRIVKDFLSRIESLPIKRVEVTMLGSLALTGKGHFTDQIILKAFEQVPVKVLFSNRLEGLKHPNTMELIAYGEKDEILLEKTYLSIGGGAYQVLGEEDRLKEVYPFSTFHGLLSFMEENKIDDVYQVIEKFEDDDIFEYGKALLLQSFHTIQSSLLKDDILPGDLKLHAVSGKMIEKAKAAKDPVEKRLLLLTSYAYATSEANARGEMVVTSPTCGAAGVVPSVLYYEYKHHHFSLEKLTKAYLVGALVCDFIKENAGVSGALLG
;
A
#
# COMPACT_ATOMS: atom_id res chain seq x y z
N MET A 1 -1.01 19.71 1.19
CA MET A 1 -0.99 18.25 0.90
C MET A 1 -0.91 17.45 2.19
N LYS A 2 -1.40 16.21 2.14
CA LYS A 2 -1.39 15.26 3.28
C LYS A 2 0.01 14.65 3.49
N SER A 3 0.20 13.95 4.62
CA SER A 3 1.45 13.22 4.91
C SER A 3 1.76 12.15 3.86
N LEU A 4 3.05 11.96 3.55
CA LEU A 4 3.56 10.88 2.70
C LEU A 4 3.20 9.48 3.23
N LYS A 5 2.95 9.34 4.55
CA LYS A 5 2.45 8.09 5.17
C LYS A 5 1.08 7.65 4.63
N LYS A 6 0.36 8.52 3.90
CA LYS A 6 -0.86 8.13 3.18
C LYS A 6 -0.62 7.54 1.82
N LEU A 7 0.48 7.93 1.17
CA LEU A 7 0.85 7.46 -0.15
C LEU A 7 1.61 6.14 -0.05
N LEU A 8 2.55 6.10 0.89
CA LEU A 8 3.43 4.98 1.14
C LEU A 8 2.77 4.06 2.16
N LEU A 9 2.19 2.96 1.71
CA LEU A 9 1.49 2.00 2.55
C LEU A 9 2.10 0.63 2.36
N SER A 10 2.28 -0.10 3.46
CA SER A 10 2.58 -1.53 3.41
C SER A 10 1.35 -2.35 3.76
N GLY A 11 1.12 -3.41 2.99
CA GLY A 11 0.03 -4.34 3.22
C GLY A 11 0.11 -5.53 2.27
N PRO A 12 -0.75 -6.54 2.46
CA PRO A 12 -0.85 -7.65 1.54
C PRO A 12 -1.32 -7.17 0.15
N GLY A 13 -0.87 -7.83 -0.90
CA GLY A 13 -1.44 -7.73 -2.25
C GLY A 13 -2.72 -8.57 -2.40
N PRO A 14 -3.39 -8.55 -3.57
CA PRO A 14 -2.95 -7.93 -4.81
C PRO A 14 -3.46 -6.49 -5.03
N SER A 15 -4.37 -5.98 -4.19
CA SER A 15 -5.13 -4.76 -4.48
C SER A 15 -5.08 -3.72 -3.37
N SER A 16 -4.79 -2.47 -3.70
CA SER A 16 -4.80 -1.41 -2.68
C SER A 16 -6.21 -1.15 -2.14
N SER A 17 -7.25 -1.23 -2.99
CA SER A 17 -8.64 -0.94 -2.59
C SER A 17 -9.36 -2.14 -1.97
N HIS A 18 -9.04 -3.36 -2.43
CA HIS A 18 -9.72 -4.58 -1.98
C HIS A 18 -8.88 -5.39 -0.98
N THR A 19 -7.61 -5.04 -0.78
CA THR A 19 -6.72 -5.77 0.11
C THR A 19 -6.16 -4.86 1.19
N ILE A 20 -5.36 -3.85 0.82
CA ILE A 20 -4.72 -2.94 1.80
C ILE A 20 -5.76 -2.11 2.55
N GLY A 21 -6.76 -1.56 1.85
CA GLY A 21 -7.86 -0.81 2.47
C GLY A 21 -8.57 -1.62 3.56
N PRO A 22 -9.16 -2.79 3.23
CA PRO A 22 -9.76 -3.70 4.20
C PRO A 22 -8.81 -4.12 5.33
N PHE A 23 -7.55 -4.42 5.04
CA PHE A 23 -6.57 -4.75 6.07
C PHE A 23 -6.38 -3.61 7.09
N ARG A 24 -6.30 -2.37 6.61
CA ARG A 24 -6.17 -1.17 7.45
C ARG A 24 -7.45 -0.87 8.22
N ILE A 25 -8.62 -1.07 7.61
CA ILE A 25 -9.93 -0.97 8.28
C ILE A 25 -10.00 -1.95 9.45
N VAL A 26 -9.59 -3.20 9.24
CA VAL A 26 -9.59 -4.20 10.31
C VAL A 26 -8.63 -3.83 11.43
N LYS A 27 -7.43 -3.35 11.10
CA LYS A 27 -6.48 -2.88 12.12
C LYS A 27 -7.02 -1.70 12.95
N ASP A 28 -7.70 -0.75 12.31
CA ASP A 28 -8.34 0.37 13.01
C ASP A 28 -9.50 -0.12 13.90
N PHE A 29 -10.31 -1.06 13.41
CA PHE A 29 -11.37 -1.62 14.23
C PHE A 29 -10.84 -2.41 15.43
N LEU A 30 -9.78 -3.19 15.24
CA LEU A 30 -9.09 -3.92 16.32
C LEU A 30 -8.56 -2.99 17.40
N SER A 31 -7.91 -1.88 17.04
CA SER A 31 -7.43 -0.92 18.05
C SER A 31 -8.57 -0.25 18.81
N ARG A 32 -9.71 0.01 18.16
CA ARG A 32 -10.91 0.59 18.81
C ARG A 32 -11.59 -0.36 19.80
N ILE A 33 -11.43 -1.67 19.63
CA ILE A 33 -12.05 -2.68 20.50
C ILE A 33 -11.07 -3.33 21.47
N GLU A 34 -9.79 -2.96 21.44
CA GLU A 34 -8.71 -3.60 22.22
C GLU A 34 -9.01 -3.65 23.73
N SER A 35 -9.67 -2.62 24.27
CA SER A 35 -10.04 -2.52 25.69
C SER A 35 -11.45 -3.03 26.01
N LEU A 36 -12.17 -3.61 25.05
CA LEU A 36 -13.56 -4.05 25.20
C LEU A 36 -13.62 -5.58 25.39
N PRO A 37 -14.60 -6.11 26.17
CA PRO A 37 -14.79 -7.54 26.34
C PRO A 37 -15.50 -8.16 25.13
N ILE A 38 -14.77 -8.37 24.04
CA ILE A 38 -15.32 -8.85 22.77
C ILE A 38 -15.43 -10.37 22.74
N LYS A 39 -16.65 -10.87 22.52
CA LYS A 39 -16.93 -12.29 22.28
C LYS A 39 -16.76 -12.67 20.81
N ARG A 40 -17.25 -11.82 19.89
CA ARG A 40 -17.16 -12.04 18.45
C ARG A 40 -17.28 -10.74 17.66
N VAL A 41 -16.80 -10.77 16.42
CA VAL A 41 -16.93 -9.69 15.44
C VAL A 41 -17.68 -10.21 14.21
N GLU A 42 -18.54 -9.38 13.63
CA GLU A 42 -19.09 -9.59 12.30
C GLU A 42 -18.57 -8.53 11.34
N VAL A 43 -18.12 -8.96 10.16
CA VAL A 43 -17.62 -8.09 9.09
C VAL A 43 -18.46 -8.34 7.85
N THR A 44 -19.20 -7.33 7.42
CA THR A 44 -20.02 -7.39 6.21
C THR A 44 -19.39 -6.54 5.11
N MET A 45 -19.02 -7.17 4.00
CA MET A 45 -18.59 -6.48 2.78
C MET A 45 -19.81 -6.18 1.90
N LEU A 46 -19.82 -4.99 1.28
CA LEU A 46 -20.91 -4.52 0.43
C LEU A 46 -20.38 -3.98 -0.90
N GLY A 47 -21.28 -3.90 -1.90
CA GLY A 47 -20.96 -3.33 -3.21
C GLY A 47 -19.91 -4.12 -3.99
N SER A 48 -19.03 -3.41 -4.70
CA SER A 48 -17.93 -3.99 -5.50
C SER A 48 -16.96 -4.83 -4.64
N LEU A 49 -16.77 -4.44 -3.38
CA LEU A 49 -15.96 -5.19 -2.42
C LEU A 49 -16.55 -6.58 -2.13
N ALA A 50 -17.88 -6.70 -2.04
CA ALA A 50 -18.52 -8.00 -1.89
C ALA A 50 -18.41 -8.85 -3.15
N LEU A 51 -18.57 -8.23 -4.33
CA LEU A 51 -18.56 -8.93 -5.62
C LEU A 51 -17.20 -9.53 -5.95
N THR A 52 -16.12 -8.77 -5.71
CA THR A 52 -14.77 -9.17 -6.14
C THR A 52 -13.86 -9.54 -4.98
N GLY A 53 -14.32 -9.40 -3.74
CA GLY A 53 -13.50 -9.55 -2.55
C GLY A 53 -12.81 -10.91 -2.43
N LYS A 54 -13.50 -12.00 -2.80
CA LYS A 54 -12.91 -13.36 -2.81
C LYS A 54 -11.75 -13.48 -3.80
N GLY A 55 -11.90 -12.93 -5.00
CA GLY A 55 -10.84 -12.93 -6.02
C GLY A 55 -9.62 -12.09 -5.61
N HIS A 56 -9.80 -11.13 -4.70
CA HIS A 56 -8.75 -10.31 -4.12
C HIS A 56 -8.27 -10.78 -2.74
N PHE A 57 -8.71 -11.96 -2.29
CA PHE A 57 -8.39 -12.55 -0.97
C PHE A 57 -8.79 -11.71 0.23
N THR A 58 -9.76 -10.81 0.05
CA THR A 58 -10.20 -9.84 1.09
C THR A 58 -10.66 -10.54 2.36
N ASP A 59 -11.45 -11.60 2.19
CA ASP A 59 -11.94 -12.46 3.27
C ASP A 59 -10.81 -13.13 4.04
N GLN A 60 -9.85 -13.72 3.34
CA GLN A 60 -8.71 -14.39 3.96
C GLN A 60 -7.88 -13.43 4.81
N ILE A 61 -7.74 -12.19 4.36
CA ILE A 61 -6.99 -11.15 5.09
C ILE A 61 -7.76 -10.66 6.31
N ILE A 62 -9.08 -10.51 6.21
CA ILE A 62 -9.93 -10.20 7.36
C ILE A 62 -9.80 -11.32 8.39
N LEU A 63 -9.95 -12.58 7.97
CA LEU A 63 -9.83 -13.76 8.84
C LEU A 63 -8.45 -13.81 9.53
N LYS A 64 -7.37 -13.59 8.77
CA LYS A 64 -6.01 -13.58 9.30
C LYS A 64 -5.79 -12.43 10.28
N ALA A 65 -6.31 -11.24 10.01
CA ALA A 65 -6.14 -10.09 10.88
C ALA A 65 -6.90 -10.24 12.21
N PHE A 66 -8.03 -10.95 12.21
CA PHE A 66 -8.81 -11.29 13.41
C PHE A 66 -8.44 -12.67 13.99
N GLU A 67 -7.24 -13.22 13.77
CA GLU A 67 -6.90 -14.58 14.23
C GLU A 67 -7.11 -14.81 15.74
N GLN A 68 -7.07 -13.75 16.55
CA GLN A 68 -7.23 -13.80 18.01
C GLN A 68 -8.68 -13.50 18.48
N VAL A 69 -9.59 -13.14 17.57
CA VAL A 69 -10.97 -12.76 17.90
C VAL A 69 -11.93 -13.51 16.96
N PRO A 70 -12.90 -14.29 17.48
CA PRO A 70 -13.85 -14.99 16.64
C PRO A 70 -14.55 -14.03 15.67
N VAL A 71 -14.37 -14.23 14.37
CA VAL A 71 -14.91 -13.36 13.33
C VAL A 71 -15.79 -14.11 12.35
N LYS A 72 -16.89 -13.49 11.95
CA LYS A 72 -17.76 -13.95 10.88
C LYS A 72 -17.70 -12.96 9.71
N VAL A 73 -17.33 -13.45 8.54
CA VAL A 73 -17.21 -12.64 7.32
C VAL A 73 -18.42 -12.90 6.42
N LEU A 74 -19.13 -11.83 6.05
CA LEU A 74 -20.34 -11.84 5.24
C LEU A 74 -20.14 -11.06 3.94
N PHE A 75 -20.75 -11.57 2.87
CA PHE A 75 -20.82 -10.91 1.57
C PHE A 75 -22.27 -10.52 1.31
N SER A 76 -22.54 -9.22 1.23
CA SER A 76 -23.88 -8.71 1.01
C SER A 76 -24.16 -8.49 -0.48
N ASN A 77 -25.37 -8.83 -0.91
CA ASN A 77 -25.89 -8.50 -2.25
C ASN A 77 -26.47 -7.06 -2.31
N ARG A 78 -26.41 -6.30 -1.21
CA ARG A 78 -26.92 -4.92 -1.16
C ARG A 78 -26.01 -4.00 -1.97
N LEU A 79 -26.56 -3.41 -3.02
CA LEU A 79 -25.89 -2.43 -3.88
C LEU A 79 -26.47 -1.01 -3.73
N GLU A 80 -27.73 -0.89 -3.35
CA GLU A 80 -28.43 0.40 -3.23
C GLU A 80 -28.12 1.12 -1.90
N GLY A 81 -28.17 2.45 -1.94
CA GLY A 81 -28.00 3.30 -0.75
C GLY A 81 -26.56 3.40 -0.21
N LEU A 82 -25.57 2.81 -0.91
CA LEU A 82 -24.17 2.89 -0.52
C LEU A 82 -23.57 4.25 -0.89
N LYS A 83 -22.87 4.89 0.06
CA LYS A 83 -22.09 6.12 -0.23
C LYS A 83 -20.84 5.86 -1.06
N HIS A 84 -20.35 4.62 -1.08
CA HIS A 84 -19.19 4.20 -1.87
C HIS A 84 -19.31 2.72 -2.27
N PRO A 85 -18.90 2.30 -3.48
CA PRO A 85 -19.02 0.92 -3.93
C PRO A 85 -18.16 -0.07 -3.11
N ASN A 86 -17.10 0.40 -2.45
CA ASN A 86 -16.31 -0.42 -1.53
C ASN A 86 -16.64 -0.02 -0.10
N THR A 87 -17.62 -0.70 0.50
CA THR A 87 -18.07 -0.44 1.87
C THR A 87 -17.92 -1.69 2.74
N MET A 88 -17.51 -1.50 3.99
CA MET A 88 -17.45 -2.53 5.03
C MET A 88 -18.24 -2.07 6.27
N GLU A 89 -19.05 -2.95 6.83
CA GLU A 89 -19.71 -2.75 8.12
C GLU A 89 -19.10 -3.73 9.13
N LEU A 90 -18.61 -3.22 10.26
CA LEU A 90 -17.99 -4.01 11.31
C LEU A 90 -18.76 -3.82 12.61
N ILE A 91 -19.12 -4.94 13.24
CA ILE A 91 -19.88 -4.97 14.49
C ILE A 91 -19.15 -5.87 15.48
N ALA A 92 -18.84 -5.35 16.67
CA ALA A 92 -18.28 -6.10 17.77
C ALA A 92 -19.36 -6.41 18.81
N TYR A 93 -19.44 -7.67 19.22
CA TYR A 93 -20.43 -8.17 20.17
C TYR A 93 -19.77 -8.55 21.50
N GLY A 94 -20.44 -8.22 22.59
CA GLY A 94 -20.07 -8.61 23.95
C GLY A 94 -20.55 -10.01 24.33
N GLU A 95 -20.33 -10.38 25.59
CA GLU A 95 -20.64 -11.72 26.11
C GLU A 95 -22.13 -12.10 25.99
N LYS A 96 -23.02 -11.11 26.12
CA LYS A 96 -24.49 -11.28 26.05
C LYS A 96 -25.04 -11.03 24.65
N ASP A 97 -24.17 -11.05 23.62
CA ASP A 97 -24.50 -10.75 22.23
C ASP A 97 -25.05 -9.32 22.02
N GLU A 98 -24.76 -8.41 22.95
CA GLU A 98 -24.97 -6.97 22.81
C GLU A 98 -23.94 -6.33 21.87
N ILE A 99 -24.35 -5.31 21.12
CA ILE A 99 -23.42 -4.54 20.27
C ILE A 99 -22.61 -3.59 21.15
N LEU A 100 -21.30 -3.79 21.19
CA LEU A 100 -20.36 -2.93 21.92
C LEU A 100 -19.78 -1.82 21.01
N LEU A 101 -19.62 -2.11 19.71
CA LEU A 101 -19.18 -1.13 18.73
C LEU A 101 -19.72 -1.50 17.34
N GLU A 102 -20.21 -0.50 16.61
CA GLU A 102 -20.60 -0.61 15.21
C GLU A 102 -19.99 0.53 14.42
N LYS A 103 -19.36 0.21 13.27
CA LYS A 103 -18.73 1.18 12.38
C LYS A 103 -18.89 0.79 10.93
N THR A 104 -19.14 1.79 10.08
CA THR A 104 -19.13 1.64 8.62
C THR A 104 -17.91 2.34 8.04
N TYR A 105 -17.16 1.63 7.21
CA TYR A 105 -15.93 2.09 6.58
C TYR A 105 -16.08 2.09 5.06
N LEU A 106 -15.48 3.08 4.40
CA LEU A 106 -15.44 3.22 2.94
C LEU A 106 -13.99 3.09 2.48
N SER A 107 -13.67 2.10 1.64
CA SER A 107 -12.33 1.95 1.04
C SER A 107 -12.23 2.79 -0.24
N ILE A 108 -11.62 3.97 -0.15
CA ILE A 108 -11.67 5.02 -1.18
C ILE A 108 -10.52 4.96 -2.21
N GLY A 109 -9.72 3.88 -2.18
CA GLY A 109 -8.65 3.65 -3.17
C GLY A 109 -7.24 3.95 -2.65
N GLY A 110 -6.24 3.37 -3.30
CA GLY A 110 -4.82 3.49 -2.90
C GLY A 110 -4.50 2.99 -1.50
N GLY A 111 -5.39 2.22 -0.85
CA GLY A 111 -5.24 1.75 0.54
C GLY A 111 -5.80 2.72 1.59
N ALA A 112 -6.34 3.87 1.19
CA ALA A 112 -7.01 4.79 2.09
C ALA A 112 -8.46 4.35 2.38
N TYR A 113 -8.94 4.71 3.58
CA TYR A 113 -10.32 4.49 3.98
C TYR A 113 -10.88 5.70 4.73
N GLN A 114 -12.21 5.78 4.82
CA GLN A 114 -12.95 6.74 5.63
C GLN A 114 -13.91 6.01 6.57
N VAL A 115 -14.17 6.59 7.75
CA VAL A 115 -15.17 6.08 8.69
C VAL A 115 -16.43 6.94 8.57
N LEU A 116 -17.56 6.32 8.25
CA LEU A 116 -18.79 7.04 8.04
C LEU A 116 -19.27 7.70 9.34
N GLY A 117 -19.55 9.00 9.27
CA GLY A 117 -19.97 9.78 10.44
C GLY A 117 -18.82 10.32 11.28
N GLU A 118 -17.56 10.05 10.91
CA GLU A 118 -16.39 10.71 11.48
C GLU A 118 -15.81 11.67 10.44
N GLU A 119 -15.45 12.88 10.87
CA GLU A 119 -14.69 13.79 10.00
C GLU A 119 -13.29 13.24 9.79
N ASP A 120 -12.82 13.32 8.55
CA ASP A 120 -11.44 12.99 8.20
C ASP A 120 -10.51 14.05 8.80
N ARG A 121 -10.08 13.86 10.06
CA ARG A 121 -9.20 14.79 10.80
C ARG A 121 -7.76 14.80 10.28
N LEU A 122 -7.56 14.47 9.02
CA LEU A 122 -6.23 14.35 8.48
C LEU A 122 -5.70 15.76 8.17
N LYS A 123 -4.76 16.17 9.02
CA LYS A 123 -4.06 17.46 8.96
C LYS A 123 -3.33 17.60 7.62
N GLU A 124 -3.48 18.77 7.00
CA GLU A 124 -2.60 19.21 5.92
C GLU A 124 -1.20 19.41 6.49
N VAL A 125 -0.22 18.73 5.91
CA VAL A 125 1.17 18.69 6.37
C VAL A 125 2.01 19.73 5.63
N TYR A 126 1.81 19.82 4.32
CA TYR A 126 2.55 20.75 3.47
C TYR A 126 1.74 22.01 3.15
N PRO A 127 2.36 23.21 3.20
CA PRO A 127 1.70 24.48 2.92
C PRO A 127 1.52 24.74 1.41
N PHE A 128 1.97 23.82 0.56
CA PHE A 128 1.87 23.88 -0.89
C PHE A 128 1.23 22.59 -1.42
N SER A 129 0.69 22.69 -2.64
CA SER A 129 0.12 21.56 -3.38
C SER A 129 0.70 21.39 -4.78
N THR A 130 1.67 22.21 -5.18
CA THR A 130 2.26 22.18 -6.52
C THR A 130 3.78 22.18 -6.46
N PHE A 131 4.41 21.69 -7.52
CA PHE A 131 5.87 21.71 -7.65
C PHE A 131 6.41 23.15 -7.66
N HIS A 132 5.68 24.09 -8.29
CA HIS A 132 6.03 25.51 -8.24
C HIS A 132 6.00 26.04 -6.80
N GLY A 133 4.97 25.70 -6.02
CA GLY A 133 4.88 26.09 -4.61
C GLY A 133 6.01 25.51 -3.75
N LEU A 134 6.45 24.28 -4.00
CA LEU A 134 7.65 23.71 -3.36
C LEU A 134 8.90 24.54 -3.68
N LEU A 135 9.12 24.86 -4.96
CA LEU A 135 10.30 25.62 -5.38
C LEU A 135 10.32 27.03 -4.78
N SER A 136 9.18 27.74 -4.79
CA SER A 136 9.07 29.06 -4.14
C SER A 136 9.35 28.97 -2.64
N PHE A 137 8.81 27.96 -1.97
CA PHE A 137 9.08 27.74 -0.55
C PHE A 137 10.57 27.49 -0.27
N MET A 138 11.23 26.66 -1.08
CA MET A 138 12.65 26.38 -0.97
C MET A 138 13.50 27.65 -1.17
N GLU A 139 13.17 28.47 -2.17
CA GLU A 139 13.85 29.73 -2.44
C GLU A 139 13.70 30.74 -1.29
N GLU A 140 12.47 30.96 -0.82
CA GLU A 140 12.16 31.87 0.28
C GLU A 140 12.85 31.48 1.59
N ASN A 141 12.98 30.17 1.84
CA ASN A 141 13.58 29.62 3.06
C ASN A 141 15.06 29.24 2.91
N LYS A 142 15.67 29.46 1.73
CA LYS A 142 17.07 29.11 1.41
C LYS A 142 17.40 27.63 1.65
N ILE A 143 16.50 26.75 1.22
CA ILE A 143 16.65 25.29 1.29
C ILE A 143 17.08 24.79 -0.09
N ASP A 144 18.17 24.02 -0.16
CA ASP A 144 18.72 23.45 -1.40
C ASP A 144 18.48 21.93 -1.54
N ASP A 145 18.07 21.26 -0.47
CA ASP A 145 17.72 19.84 -0.45
C ASP A 145 16.21 19.65 -0.20
N VAL A 146 15.52 19.04 -1.15
CA VAL A 146 14.08 18.72 -1.05
C VAL A 146 13.79 17.86 0.19
N TYR A 147 14.72 17.01 0.61
CA TYR A 147 14.53 16.17 1.79
C TYR A 147 14.39 16.99 3.08
N GLN A 148 15.09 18.12 3.21
CA GLN A 148 14.95 19.02 4.36
C GLN A 148 13.54 19.61 4.46
N VAL A 149 12.86 19.78 3.32
CA VAL A 149 11.44 20.20 3.31
C VAL A 149 10.55 19.11 3.89
N ILE A 150 10.82 17.84 3.59
CA ILE A 150 10.10 16.69 4.16
C ILE A 150 10.32 16.65 5.68
N GLU A 151 11.57 16.72 6.14
CA GLU A 151 11.91 16.75 7.57
C GLU A 151 11.27 17.92 8.32
N LYS A 152 11.07 19.06 7.65
CA LYS A 152 10.45 20.24 8.26
C LYS A 152 8.97 20.06 8.56
N PHE A 153 8.26 19.27 7.76
CA PHE A 153 6.79 19.20 7.80
C PHE A 153 6.25 17.87 8.31
N GLU A 154 6.90 16.75 7.99
CA GLU A 154 6.50 15.44 8.47
C GLU A 154 6.91 15.21 9.93
N ASP A 155 6.32 14.19 10.55
CA ASP A 155 6.70 13.74 11.89
C ASP A 155 8.16 13.25 11.92
N ASP A 156 8.81 13.36 13.08
CA ASP A 156 10.23 13.00 13.29
C ASP A 156 10.58 11.53 12.90
N ASP A 157 9.60 10.63 12.85
CA ASP A 157 9.77 9.23 12.47
C ASP A 157 9.73 8.98 10.95
N ILE A 158 9.51 10.01 10.10
CA ILE A 158 9.32 9.84 8.66
C ILE A 158 10.48 9.11 7.97
N PHE A 159 11.71 9.37 8.41
CA PHE A 159 12.89 8.71 7.87
C PHE A 159 12.90 7.21 8.16
N GLU A 160 12.72 6.83 9.43
CA GLU A 160 12.71 5.42 9.84
C GLU A 160 11.49 4.69 9.27
N TYR A 161 10.35 5.37 9.14
CA TYR A 161 9.18 4.87 8.42
C TYR A 161 9.52 4.56 6.96
N GLY A 162 10.06 5.52 6.21
CA GLY A 162 10.44 5.34 4.81
C GLY A 162 11.51 4.26 4.61
N LYS A 163 12.47 4.16 5.53
CA LYS A 163 13.52 3.13 5.54
C LYS A 163 12.95 1.74 5.79
N ALA A 164 12.04 1.58 6.75
CA ALA A 164 11.37 0.31 7.01
C ALA A 164 10.59 -0.17 5.79
N LEU A 165 9.88 0.75 5.10
CA LEU A 165 9.18 0.45 3.85
C LEU A 165 10.13 0.04 2.73
N LEU A 166 11.22 0.77 2.52
CA LEU A 166 12.21 0.45 1.50
C LEU A 166 12.85 -0.93 1.73
N LEU A 167 13.20 -1.24 2.98
CA LEU A 167 13.72 -2.55 3.37
C LEU A 167 12.69 -3.66 3.15
N GLN A 168 11.41 -3.41 3.46
CA GLN A 168 10.33 -4.34 3.15
C GLN A 168 10.25 -4.61 1.65
N SER A 169 10.33 -3.58 0.80
CA SER A 169 10.33 -3.77 -0.66
C SER A 169 11.52 -4.59 -1.14
N PHE A 170 12.72 -4.36 -0.59
CA PHE A 170 13.91 -5.15 -0.91
C PHE A 170 13.75 -6.60 -0.49
N HIS A 171 13.21 -6.84 0.71
CA HIS A 171 12.89 -8.18 1.18
C HIS A 171 11.88 -8.89 0.27
N THR A 172 10.81 -8.19 -0.14
CA THR A 172 9.81 -8.72 -1.08
C THR A 172 10.44 -9.13 -2.41
N ILE A 173 11.31 -8.28 -2.99
CA ILE A 173 12.06 -8.62 -4.21
C ILE A 173 12.89 -9.88 -3.98
N GLN A 174 13.73 -9.89 -2.93
CA GLN A 174 14.64 -11.00 -2.64
C GLN A 174 13.92 -12.33 -2.41
N SER A 175 12.83 -12.32 -1.64
CA SER A 175 12.04 -13.52 -1.35
C SER A 175 11.36 -14.06 -2.60
N SER A 176 10.76 -13.18 -3.40
CA SER A 176 10.00 -13.57 -4.59
C SER A 176 10.88 -14.12 -5.72
N LEU A 177 12.10 -13.60 -5.85
CA LEU A 177 13.10 -14.10 -6.82
C LEU A 177 13.47 -15.58 -6.65
N LEU A 178 13.26 -16.15 -5.45
CA LEU A 178 13.58 -17.54 -5.13
C LEU A 178 12.41 -18.51 -5.39
N LYS A 179 11.24 -18.00 -5.77
CA LYS A 179 10.01 -18.79 -5.94
C LYS A 179 9.84 -19.16 -7.42
N ASP A 180 9.74 -20.47 -7.68
CA ASP A 180 9.36 -21.03 -8.99
C ASP A 180 8.04 -21.78 -8.81
N ASP A 181 6.95 -21.03 -8.93
CA ASP A 181 5.59 -21.50 -8.66
C ASP A 181 4.61 -20.99 -9.72
N ILE A 182 3.36 -21.46 -9.61
CA ILE A 182 2.23 -20.95 -10.39
C ILE A 182 1.52 -19.91 -9.52
N LEU A 183 1.39 -18.69 -10.02
CA LEU A 183 0.68 -17.62 -9.34
C LEU A 183 -0.79 -18.00 -9.12
N PRO A 184 -1.38 -17.61 -7.98
CA PRO A 184 -2.78 -17.93 -7.69
C PRO A 184 -3.73 -17.23 -8.67
N GLY A 185 -4.94 -17.78 -8.80
CA GLY A 185 -5.96 -17.35 -9.76
C GLY A 185 -6.17 -18.35 -10.91
N ASP A 186 -7.04 -17.96 -11.85
CA ASP A 186 -7.52 -18.86 -12.91
C ASP A 186 -6.60 -18.90 -14.14
N LEU A 187 -5.77 -17.88 -14.33
CA LEU A 187 -4.86 -17.77 -15.47
C LEU A 187 -3.65 -18.71 -15.40
N LYS A 188 -3.37 -19.31 -14.23
CA LYS A 188 -2.26 -20.26 -14.00
C LYS A 188 -0.91 -19.77 -14.55
N LEU A 189 -0.60 -18.50 -14.36
CA LEU A 189 0.66 -17.91 -14.81
C LEU A 189 1.83 -18.44 -13.99
N HIS A 190 2.93 -18.80 -14.65
CA HIS A 190 4.16 -19.17 -13.97
C HIS A 190 4.97 -17.94 -13.56
N ALA A 191 5.60 -17.98 -12.38
CA ALA A 191 6.60 -17.00 -12.00
C ALA A 191 7.80 -17.03 -12.97
N VAL A 192 8.26 -15.83 -13.37
CA VAL A 192 9.33 -15.63 -14.36
C VAL A 192 10.52 -14.86 -13.79
N SER A 193 10.35 -14.14 -12.68
CA SER A 193 11.37 -13.24 -12.12
C SER A 193 12.71 -13.95 -11.84
N GLY A 194 12.69 -15.13 -11.22
CA GLY A 194 13.89 -15.94 -10.96
C GLY A 194 14.64 -16.34 -12.24
N LYS A 195 13.90 -16.78 -13.27
CA LYS A 195 14.47 -17.14 -14.58
C LYS A 195 15.11 -15.93 -15.29
N MET A 196 14.53 -14.74 -15.11
CA MET A 196 15.11 -13.50 -15.64
C MET A 196 16.43 -13.13 -14.96
N ILE A 197 16.59 -13.39 -13.64
CA ILE A 197 17.89 -13.20 -12.97
C ILE A 197 18.95 -14.12 -13.53
N GLU A 198 18.64 -15.40 -13.76
CA GLU A 198 19.63 -16.33 -14.30
C GLU A 198 20.08 -15.90 -15.71
N LYS A 199 19.16 -15.40 -16.54
CA LYS A 199 19.50 -14.77 -17.82
C LYS A 199 20.39 -13.54 -17.63
N ALA A 200 20.06 -12.67 -16.67
CA ALA A 200 20.85 -11.47 -16.39
C ALA A 200 22.29 -11.79 -15.92
N LYS A 201 22.48 -12.88 -15.17
CA LYS A 201 23.81 -13.34 -14.75
C LYS A 201 24.66 -13.79 -15.93
N ALA A 202 24.03 -14.43 -16.92
CA ALA A 202 24.69 -14.91 -18.13
C ALA A 202 24.89 -13.82 -19.21
N ALA A 203 24.17 -12.71 -19.12
CA ALA A 203 24.24 -11.60 -20.07
C ALA A 203 25.63 -10.94 -20.06
N LYS A 204 26.23 -10.82 -21.24
CA LYS A 204 27.55 -10.18 -21.45
C LYS A 204 27.43 -8.69 -21.73
N ASP A 205 26.38 -8.28 -22.44
CA ASP A 205 26.13 -6.88 -22.72
C ASP A 205 25.67 -6.16 -21.44
N PRO A 206 26.35 -5.08 -21.00
CA PRO A 206 25.99 -4.38 -19.76
C PRO A 206 24.59 -3.77 -19.77
N VAL A 207 24.11 -3.31 -20.94
CA VAL A 207 22.79 -2.68 -21.08
C VAL A 207 21.69 -3.73 -20.97
N GLU A 208 21.83 -4.84 -21.69
CA GLU A 208 20.94 -6.01 -21.58
C GLU A 208 20.91 -6.52 -20.14
N LYS A 209 22.08 -6.70 -19.51
CA LYS A 209 22.18 -7.14 -18.12
C LYS A 209 21.43 -6.22 -17.17
N ARG A 210 21.61 -4.90 -17.29
CA ARG A 210 20.91 -3.91 -16.47
C ARG A 210 19.39 -3.98 -16.68
N LEU A 211 18.94 -4.08 -17.94
CA LEU A 211 17.51 -4.16 -18.26
C LEU A 211 16.88 -5.43 -17.69
N LEU A 212 17.55 -6.59 -17.82
CA LEU A 212 17.08 -7.85 -17.27
C LEU A 212 17.01 -7.83 -15.73
N LEU A 213 17.98 -7.22 -15.05
CA LEU A 213 17.97 -7.06 -13.59
C LEU A 213 16.79 -6.20 -13.13
N LEU A 214 16.62 -5.00 -13.72
CA LEU A 214 15.52 -4.10 -13.36
C LEU A 214 14.16 -4.75 -13.63
N THR A 215 14.00 -5.37 -14.80
CA THR A 215 12.77 -6.10 -15.17
C THR A 215 12.49 -7.22 -14.19
N SER A 216 13.49 -8.03 -13.86
CA SER A 216 13.36 -9.14 -12.91
C SER A 216 12.93 -8.66 -11.53
N TYR A 217 13.52 -7.59 -11.00
CA TYR A 217 13.16 -7.03 -9.70
C TYR A 217 11.72 -6.47 -9.68
N ALA A 218 11.30 -5.81 -10.77
CA ALA A 218 9.92 -5.35 -10.91
C ALA A 218 8.93 -6.53 -10.95
N TYR A 219 9.21 -7.55 -11.76
CA TYR A 219 8.40 -8.77 -11.83
C TYR A 219 8.34 -9.51 -10.50
N ALA A 220 9.46 -9.59 -9.77
CA ALA A 220 9.49 -10.22 -8.45
C ALA A 220 8.48 -9.56 -7.50
N THR A 221 8.39 -8.23 -7.51
CA THR A 221 7.40 -7.52 -6.70
C THR A 221 5.97 -7.74 -7.19
N SER A 222 5.74 -7.73 -8.51
CA SER A 222 4.42 -7.99 -9.09
C SER A 222 3.93 -9.42 -8.81
N GLU A 223 4.82 -10.41 -8.85
CA GLU A 223 4.54 -11.80 -8.50
C GLU A 223 4.22 -11.95 -7.00
N ALA A 224 4.97 -11.28 -6.12
CA ALA A 224 4.66 -11.24 -4.70
C ALA A 224 3.29 -10.59 -4.43
N ASN A 225 2.99 -9.49 -5.13
CA ASN A 225 1.68 -8.85 -5.08
C ASN A 225 0.56 -9.83 -5.49
N ALA A 226 0.74 -10.55 -6.60
CA ALA A 226 -0.22 -11.54 -7.09
C ALA A 226 -0.42 -12.71 -6.10
N ARG A 227 0.64 -13.12 -5.38
CA ARG A 227 0.56 -14.13 -4.31
C ARG A 227 -0.13 -13.66 -3.03
N GLY A 228 -0.52 -12.39 -2.94
CA GLY A 228 -1.10 -11.81 -1.73
C GLY A 228 -0.07 -11.56 -0.61
N GLU A 229 1.21 -11.47 -0.97
CA GLU A 229 2.29 -11.21 -0.02
C GLU A 229 2.37 -9.73 0.35
N MET A 230 3.16 -9.42 1.37
CA MET A 230 3.40 -8.04 1.78
C MET A 230 4.13 -7.27 0.66
N VAL A 231 3.52 -6.17 0.25
CA VAL A 231 4.06 -5.21 -0.71
C VAL A 231 3.97 -3.80 -0.15
N VAL A 232 4.75 -2.89 -0.72
CA VAL A 232 4.68 -1.45 -0.42
C VAL A 232 4.16 -0.74 -1.65
N THR A 233 3.14 0.10 -1.48
CA THR A 233 2.56 0.85 -2.58
C THR A 233 3.54 1.86 -3.17
N SER A 234 3.51 2.04 -4.49
CA SER A 234 4.27 3.09 -5.19
C SER A 234 3.60 3.50 -6.50
N PRO A 235 2.43 4.19 -6.49
CA PRO A 235 1.58 4.58 -5.35
C PRO A 235 0.43 3.59 -5.08
N THR A 236 0.36 2.50 -5.85
CA THR A 236 -0.61 1.41 -5.68
C THR A 236 0.11 0.07 -5.64
N CYS A 237 -0.61 -1.01 -5.34
CA CYS A 237 -0.11 -2.38 -5.39
C CYS A 237 0.33 -2.77 -6.81
N GLY A 238 -0.43 -2.37 -7.83
CA GLY A 238 -0.13 -2.71 -9.23
C GLY A 238 1.17 -2.08 -9.74
N ALA A 239 1.55 -0.91 -9.21
CA ALA A 239 2.78 -0.21 -9.56
C ALA A 239 3.93 -0.45 -8.55
N ALA A 240 3.71 -1.28 -7.54
CA ALA A 240 4.62 -1.45 -6.39
C ALA A 240 6.05 -1.86 -6.77
N GLY A 241 6.27 -2.49 -7.93
CA GLY A 241 7.58 -2.98 -8.34
C GLY A 241 8.51 -1.94 -8.96
N VAL A 242 7.99 -0.83 -9.48
CA VAL A 242 8.77 0.07 -10.35
C VAL A 242 9.87 0.80 -9.57
N VAL A 243 9.51 1.59 -8.56
CA VAL A 243 10.49 2.38 -7.78
C VAL A 243 11.46 1.46 -7.00
N PRO A 244 10.99 0.43 -6.27
CA PRO A 244 11.90 -0.47 -5.56
C PRO A 244 12.88 -1.22 -6.45
N SER A 245 12.50 -1.55 -7.70
CA SER A 245 13.42 -2.23 -8.63
C SER A 245 14.66 -1.38 -8.92
N VAL A 246 14.47 -0.07 -9.13
CA VAL A 246 15.55 0.88 -9.38
C VAL A 246 16.39 1.05 -8.12
N LEU A 247 15.75 1.30 -6.97
CA LEU A 247 16.48 1.51 -5.71
C LEU A 247 17.25 0.27 -5.26
N TYR A 248 16.70 -0.92 -5.48
CA TYR A 248 17.38 -2.18 -5.17
C TYR A 248 18.57 -2.43 -6.12
N TYR A 249 18.44 -2.05 -7.40
CA TYR A 249 19.55 -2.09 -8.33
C TYR A 249 20.69 -1.16 -7.88
N GLU A 250 20.38 0.09 -7.55
CA GLU A 250 21.35 1.08 -7.04
C GLU A 250 22.03 0.61 -5.74
N TYR A 251 21.27 -0.01 -4.84
CA TYR A 251 21.80 -0.63 -3.62
C TYR A 251 22.76 -1.78 -3.91
N LYS A 252 22.36 -2.72 -4.79
CA LYS A 252 23.12 -3.96 -5.03
C LYS A 252 24.32 -3.80 -5.95
N HIS A 253 24.23 -2.96 -6.96
CA HIS A 253 25.24 -2.89 -8.04
C HIS A 253 26.08 -1.62 -7.99
N HIS A 254 25.58 -0.54 -7.38
CA HIS A 254 26.34 0.71 -7.22
C HIS A 254 26.65 1.04 -5.74
N HIS A 255 26.24 0.20 -4.79
CA HIS A 255 26.56 0.29 -3.37
C HIS A 255 26.18 1.63 -2.71
N PHE A 256 25.11 2.27 -3.19
CA PHE A 256 24.56 3.43 -2.49
C PHE A 256 24.06 3.06 -1.09
N SER A 257 24.31 3.94 -0.11
CA SER A 257 23.88 3.71 1.27
C SER A 257 22.36 3.68 1.38
N LEU A 258 21.83 2.88 2.31
CA LEU A 258 20.39 2.87 2.62
C LEU A 258 19.90 4.27 3.00
N GLU A 259 20.71 5.04 3.73
CA GLU A 259 20.36 6.42 4.09
C GLU A 259 20.07 7.29 2.86
N LYS A 260 20.97 7.26 1.86
CA LYS A 260 20.81 8.04 0.63
C LYS A 260 19.58 7.56 -0.16
N LEU A 261 19.39 6.25 -0.25
CA LEU A 261 18.26 5.68 -0.98
C LEU A 261 16.92 5.94 -0.28
N THR A 262 16.87 5.95 1.04
CA THR A 262 15.68 6.34 1.81
C THR A 262 15.31 7.80 1.56
N LYS A 263 16.28 8.72 1.57
CA LYS A 263 16.03 10.14 1.23
C LYS A 263 15.49 10.28 -0.19
N ALA A 264 16.12 9.60 -1.16
CA ALA A 264 15.65 9.60 -2.55
C ALA A 264 14.24 8.99 -2.70
N TYR A 265 13.94 7.93 -1.96
CA TYR A 265 12.61 7.29 -1.93
C TYR A 265 11.52 8.25 -1.43
N LEU A 266 11.77 8.95 -0.32
CA LEU A 266 10.84 9.92 0.26
C LEU A 266 10.66 11.16 -0.64
N VAL A 267 11.74 11.65 -1.26
CA VAL A 267 11.66 12.73 -2.26
C VAL A 267 10.82 12.29 -3.47
N GLY A 268 11.03 11.07 -3.98
CA GLY A 268 10.21 10.50 -5.04
C GLY A 268 8.73 10.38 -4.65
N ALA A 269 8.46 10.03 -3.40
CA ALA A 269 7.10 9.98 -2.86
C ALA A 269 6.43 11.37 -2.84
N LEU A 270 7.15 12.41 -2.42
CA LEU A 270 6.65 13.80 -2.46
C LEU A 270 6.32 14.24 -3.89
N VAL A 271 7.18 13.93 -4.86
CA VAL A 271 6.92 14.19 -6.28
C VAL A 271 5.67 13.47 -6.77
N CYS A 272 5.51 12.19 -6.39
CA CYS A 272 4.33 11.41 -6.73
C CYS A 272 3.05 11.99 -6.10
N ASP A 273 3.12 12.50 -4.87
CA ASP A 273 1.98 13.08 -4.19
C ASP A 273 1.51 14.38 -4.87
N PHE A 274 2.42 15.21 -5.40
CA PHE A 274 2.02 16.35 -6.25
C PHE A 274 1.21 15.92 -7.46
N ILE A 275 1.63 14.85 -8.14
CA ILE A 275 0.91 14.34 -9.32
C ILE A 275 -0.48 13.85 -8.91
N LYS A 276 -0.58 13.16 -7.78
CA LYS A 276 -1.85 12.63 -7.27
C LYS A 276 -2.80 13.73 -6.81
N GLU A 277 -2.30 14.74 -6.10
CA GLU A 277 -3.08 15.88 -5.60
C GLU A 277 -3.67 16.70 -6.76
N ASN A 278 -2.92 16.84 -7.85
CA ASN A 278 -3.33 17.64 -9.01
C ASN A 278 -3.96 16.82 -10.15
N ALA A 279 -4.02 15.49 -10.01
CA ALA A 279 -4.77 14.65 -10.94
C ALA A 279 -6.26 14.93 -10.71
N GLY A 280 -6.91 15.59 -11.68
CA GLY A 280 -8.36 15.81 -11.63
C GLY A 280 -9.13 14.51 -11.43
N VAL A 281 -10.37 14.59 -10.94
CA VAL A 281 -11.22 13.41 -10.63
C VAL A 281 -11.30 12.42 -11.80
N SER A 282 -11.24 12.89 -13.06
CA SER A 282 -11.15 12.01 -14.23
C SER A 282 -9.76 11.37 -14.43
N GLY A 283 -8.67 12.08 -14.15
CA GLY A 283 -7.29 11.61 -14.30
C GLY A 283 -6.81 10.66 -13.20
N ALA A 284 -7.32 10.79 -11.98
CA ALA A 284 -7.07 9.84 -10.89
C ALA A 284 -7.78 8.48 -11.10
N LEU A 285 -8.74 8.43 -12.03
CA LEU A 285 -9.53 7.24 -12.42
C LEU A 285 -9.11 6.64 -13.77
N LEU A 286 -8.11 7.19 -14.47
CA LEU A 286 -7.59 6.60 -15.73
C LEU A 286 -6.61 5.45 -15.41
N GLY A 287 -7.18 4.34 -14.93
CA GLY A 287 -6.61 3.00 -15.04
C GLY A 287 -7.24 2.28 -16.22
#